data_AF-D4JET9-F1
#
_entry.id   AF-D4JET9-F1
#
_cell.length_a   1.000
_cell.length_b   1.000
_cell.length_c   1.000
_cell.angle_alpha   90.00
_cell.angle_beta   90.00
_cell.angle_gamma   90.00
#
_symmetry.space_group_name_H-M   'P 1'
#
loop_
_entity.id
_entity.type
_entity.pdbx_description
1 polymer ?
#
loop_
_entity_poly.entity_id
_entity_poly.type
_entity_poly.pdbx_seq_one_letter_code
_entity_poly.pdbx_strand_id
1 'polypeptide(L)'
;MGAYAYKIYIYDPQNVATEAQLASYDKLVAYADEWDMMSDAEKSEILDLKEDYDSLLDKQKTEINSYFKEQTGQTFNALYKELKALNDEQEDEQNPDYQEIVAYLTNWSSKTDDEKMNVVNLKTKYDGLTSSLQKKIDDLSREQTQKSFGALYTEYQQLQQQQQQEAEAAQQAANNEQIAYYQSLIDQYNASLQEYTAYASTLQQDLEYAQSTGQDTTEIQSQIDTNNQLISQAQSTIAYYQQLINGLQ
;
A
#
# COMPACT_ATOMS: atom_id res chain seq x y z
N MET A 1 -28.74 -57.38 38.72
CA MET A 1 -27.89 -56.51 37.88
C MET A 1 -28.20 -55.07 38.26
N GLY A 2 -27.29 -54.38 38.96
CA GLY A 2 -27.47 -52.97 39.32
C GLY A 2 -26.99 -52.08 38.17
N ALA A 3 -27.88 -51.26 37.63
CA ALA A 3 -27.52 -50.29 36.60
C ALA A 3 -26.82 -49.10 37.26
N TYR A 4 -25.56 -48.84 36.88
CA TYR A 4 -24.85 -47.63 37.26
C TYR A 4 -25.31 -46.49 36.34
N ALA A 5 -25.93 -45.47 36.92
CA ALA A 5 -26.25 -44.23 36.22
C ALA A 5 -25.02 -43.30 36.27
N TYR A 6 -24.39 -43.05 35.12
CA TYR A 6 -23.37 -42.01 35.00
C TYR A 6 -24.07 -40.66 34.84
N LYS A 7 -23.81 -39.72 35.78
CA LYS A 7 -24.18 -38.31 35.59
C LYS A 7 -23.22 -37.71 34.56
N ILE A 8 -23.70 -37.44 33.36
CA ILE A 8 -22.98 -36.66 32.36
C ILE A 8 -23.19 -35.19 32.73
N TYR A 9 -22.13 -34.50 33.18
CA TYR A 9 -22.13 -33.05 33.23
C TYR A 9 -21.86 -32.55 31.81
N ILE A 10 -22.85 -31.95 31.17
CA ILE A 10 -22.65 -31.25 29.91
C ILE A 10 -21.95 -29.94 30.27
N TYR A 11 -20.69 -29.80 29.86
CA TYR A 11 -19.94 -28.55 29.99
C TYR A 11 -20.62 -27.49 29.11
N ASP A 12 -21.17 -26.46 29.75
CA ASP A 12 -21.67 -25.27 29.07
C ASP A 12 -20.68 -24.13 29.34
N PRO A 13 -19.89 -23.72 28.33
CA PRO A 13 -18.94 -22.62 28.45
C PRO A 13 -19.55 -21.30 28.94
N GLN A 14 -20.87 -21.10 28.75
CA GLN A 14 -21.56 -19.88 29.23
C GLN A 14 -21.73 -19.82 30.76
N ASN A 15 -21.44 -20.91 31.48
CA ASN A 15 -21.50 -20.97 32.94
C ASN A 15 -20.11 -20.96 33.63
N VAL A 16 -19.03 -20.76 32.86
CA VAL A 16 -17.65 -20.74 33.38
C VAL A 16 -16.99 -19.40 33.03
N ALA A 17 -17.18 -18.39 33.88
CA ALA A 17 -16.53 -17.08 33.75
C ALA A 17 -15.11 -17.10 34.35
N THR A 18 -14.19 -16.36 33.73
CA THR A 18 -12.86 -16.13 34.28
C THR A 18 -12.90 -15.07 35.39
N GLU A 19 -11.87 -15.02 36.24
CA GLU A 19 -11.74 -13.97 37.27
C GLU A 19 -11.78 -12.56 36.66
N ALA A 20 -11.17 -12.36 35.49
CA ALA A 20 -11.22 -11.08 34.77
C ALA A 20 -12.64 -10.72 34.32
N GLN A 21 -13.40 -11.69 33.78
CA GLN A 21 -14.79 -11.46 33.38
C GLN A 21 -15.71 -11.17 34.57
N LEU A 22 -15.46 -11.78 35.73
CA LEU A 22 -16.19 -11.46 36.96
C LEU A 22 -15.87 -10.05 37.44
N ALA A 23 -14.59 -9.65 37.42
CA ALA A 23 -14.20 -8.28 37.78
C ALA A 23 -14.79 -7.22 36.85
N SER A 24 -14.79 -7.45 35.53
CA SER A 24 -15.45 -6.57 34.55
C SER A 24 -16.97 -6.50 34.78
N TYR A 25 -17.60 -7.62 35.15
CA TYR A 25 -19.02 -7.65 35.49
C TYR A 25 -19.31 -6.82 36.75
N ASP A 26 -18.56 -7.02 37.83
CA ASP A 26 -18.73 -6.30 39.09
C ASP A 26 -18.52 -4.79 38.91
N LYS A 27 -17.54 -4.41 38.09
CA LYS A 27 -17.28 -3.01 37.73
C LYS A 27 -18.48 -2.37 37.01
N LEU A 28 -19.10 -3.09 36.08
CA LEU A 28 -20.30 -2.62 35.36
C LEU A 28 -21.52 -2.53 36.29
N VAL A 29 -21.66 -3.43 37.26
CA VAL A 29 -22.70 -3.37 38.30
C VAL A 29 -22.52 -2.12 39.16
N ALA A 30 -21.31 -1.90 39.69
CA ALA A 30 -21.01 -0.73 40.51
C ALA A 30 -21.25 0.59 39.76
N TYR A 31 -20.88 0.62 38.48
CA TYR A 31 -21.17 1.76 37.60
C TYR A 31 -22.68 2.02 37.46
N ALA A 32 -23.48 0.97 37.26
CA ALA A 32 -24.94 1.11 37.17
C ALA A 32 -25.57 1.56 38.50
N ASP A 33 -25.05 1.12 39.65
CA ASP A 33 -25.55 1.50 40.98
C ASP A 33 -25.38 2.99 41.28
N GLU A 34 -24.28 3.57 40.83
CA GLU A 34 -23.96 4.98 41.08
C GLU A 34 -24.59 5.93 40.05
N TRP A 35 -25.23 5.41 39.00
CA TRP A 35 -25.70 6.17 37.83
C TRP A 35 -26.52 7.42 38.17
N ASP A 36 -27.48 7.33 39.09
CA ASP A 36 -28.35 8.46 39.48
C ASP A 36 -27.60 9.56 40.24
N MET A 37 -26.43 9.24 40.80
CA MET A 37 -25.58 10.16 41.56
C MET A 37 -24.41 10.72 40.73
N MET A 38 -24.16 10.17 39.53
CA MET A 38 -23.09 10.61 38.62
C MET A 38 -23.44 11.90 37.89
N SER A 39 -22.43 12.76 37.71
CA SER A 39 -22.44 13.88 36.77
C SER A 39 -22.41 13.42 35.31
N ASP A 40 -22.72 14.31 34.37
CA ASP A 40 -22.67 13.99 32.94
C ASP A 40 -21.26 13.57 32.48
N ALA A 41 -20.21 14.11 33.11
CA ALA A 41 -18.83 13.73 32.82
C ALA A 41 -18.51 12.31 33.29
N GLU A 42 -18.92 11.94 34.51
CA GLU A 42 -18.78 10.58 35.04
C GLU A 42 -19.63 9.59 34.24
N LYS A 43 -20.81 10.01 33.76
CA LYS A 43 -21.64 9.19 32.88
C LYS A 43 -20.97 8.86 31.54
N SER A 44 -20.09 9.74 31.04
CA SER A 44 -19.32 9.47 29.83
C SER A 44 -18.27 8.38 30.02
N GLU A 45 -17.90 8.01 31.25
CA GLU A 45 -16.99 6.89 31.52
C GLU A 45 -17.56 5.55 31.04
N ILE A 46 -18.89 5.46 30.80
CA ILE A 46 -19.49 4.30 30.15
C ILE A 46 -18.82 3.94 28.81
N LEU A 47 -18.22 4.94 28.13
CA LEU A 47 -17.51 4.74 26.87
C LEU A 47 -16.25 3.89 27.04
N ASP A 48 -15.54 4.07 28.15
CA ASP A 48 -14.34 3.31 28.52
C ASP A 48 -14.70 1.90 29.03
N LEU A 49 -15.91 1.71 29.55
CA LEU A 49 -16.40 0.41 30.03
C LEU A 49 -16.84 -0.53 28.89
N LYS A 50 -16.73 -0.11 27.62
CA LYS A 50 -17.16 -0.93 26.49
C LYS A 50 -16.34 -2.20 26.32
N GLU A 51 -15.03 -2.12 26.56
CA GLU A 51 -14.14 -3.29 26.49
C GLU A 51 -14.49 -4.30 27.60
N ASP A 52 -14.72 -3.82 28.82
CA ASP A 52 -15.18 -4.63 29.95
C ASP A 52 -16.48 -5.37 29.59
N TYR A 53 -17.46 -4.66 29.02
CA TYR A 53 -18.72 -5.24 28.57
C TYR A 53 -18.53 -6.28 27.45
N ASP A 54 -17.66 -6.00 26.47
CA ASP A 54 -17.43 -6.90 25.33
C ASP A 54 -16.75 -8.20 25.75
N SER A 55 -15.93 -8.17 26.81
CA SER A 55 -15.24 -9.34 27.36
C SER A 55 -16.18 -10.35 28.04
N LEU A 56 -17.39 -9.92 28.44
CA LEU A 56 -18.36 -10.74 29.14
C LEU A 56 -18.95 -11.87 28.27
N LEU A 57 -19.34 -12.96 28.93
CA LEU A 57 -20.13 -14.03 28.31
C LEU A 57 -21.53 -13.53 27.91
N ASP A 58 -22.17 -14.16 26.92
CA ASP A 58 -23.50 -13.74 26.44
C ASP A 58 -24.58 -13.72 27.54
N LYS A 59 -24.51 -14.69 28.45
CA LYS A 59 -25.39 -14.75 29.62
C LYS A 59 -25.16 -13.55 30.55
N GLN A 60 -23.90 -13.24 30.86
CA GLN A 60 -23.53 -12.07 31.65
C GLN A 60 -23.94 -10.76 30.96
N LYS A 61 -23.79 -10.66 29.64
CA LYS A 61 -24.29 -9.52 28.83
C LYS A 61 -25.80 -9.36 28.94
N THR A 62 -26.54 -10.45 28.97
CA THR A 62 -28.01 -10.42 29.13
C THR A 62 -28.40 -9.94 30.53
N GLU A 63 -27.74 -10.47 31.55
CA GLU A 63 -27.96 -10.12 32.95
C GLU A 63 -27.59 -8.65 33.22
N ILE A 64 -26.41 -8.20 32.80
CA ILE A 64 -25.95 -6.81 33.02
C ILE A 64 -26.81 -5.80 32.26
N ASN A 65 -27.26 -6.10 31.03
CA ASN A 65 -28.18 -5.18 30.33
C ASN A 65 -29.53 -5.07 31.05
N SER A 66 -30.01 -6.16 31.66
CA SER A 66 -31.22 -6.14 32.46
C SER A 66 -31.02 -5.30 33.72
N TYR A 67 -29.86 -5.47 34.39
CA TYR A 67 -29.48 -4.68 35.56
C TYR A 67 -29.39 -3.18 35.26
N PHE A 68 -28.67 -2.79 34.20
CA PHE A 68 -28.62 -1.39 33.75
C PHE A 68 -30.02 -0.84 33.48
N LYS A 69 -30.91 -1.63 32.88
CA LYS A 69 -32.29 -1.19 32.62
C LYS A 69 -33.08 -0.96 33.90
N GLU A 70 -32.83 -1.75 34.94
CA GLU A 70 -33.44 -1.57 36.26
C GLU A 70 -32.93 -0.31 36.96
N GLN A 71 -31.61 -0.05 36.93
CA GLN A 71 -31.00 1.10 37.61
C GLN A 71 -31.20 2.42 36.85
N THR A 72 -31.10 2.39 35.51
CA THR A 72 -30.99 3.61 34.69
C THR A 72 -32.20 3.84 33.78
N GLY A 73 -33.08 2.84 33.63
CA GLY A 73 -34.18 2.84 32.65
C GLY A 73 -33.77 2.37 31.24
N GLN A 74 -32.48 2.24 30.95
CA GLN A 74 -31.94 1.82 29.65
C GLN A 74 -30.90 0.71 29.79
N THR A 75 -30.70 -0.09 28.75
CA THR A 75 -29.64 -1.11 28.77
C THR A 75 -28.25 -0.46 28.61
N PHE A 76 -27.19 -1.14 29.04
CA PHE A 76 -25.81 -0.67 28.83
C PHE A 76 -25.56 -0.26 27.38
N ASN A 77 -25.95 -1.11 26.42
CA ASN A 77 -25.77 -0.80 24.99
C ASN A 77 -26.54 0.44 24.52
N ALA A 78 -27.73 0.69 25.08
CA ALA A 78 -28.52 1.87 24.71
C ALA A 78 -27.85 3.14 25.24
N LEU A 79 -27.43 3.14 26.52
CA LEU A 79 -26.72 4.27 27.13
C LEU A 79 -25.37 4.52 26.48
N TYR A 80 -24.57 3.47 26.24
CA TYR A 80 -23.31 3.59 25.51
C TYR A 80 -23.52 4.24 24.16
N LYS A 81 -24.53 3.80 23.40
CA LYS A 81 -24.82 4.36 22.08
C LYS A 81 -25.23 5.84 22.15
N GLU A 82 -26.07 6.20 23.12
CA GLU A 82 -26.55 7.56 23.33
C GLU A 82 -25.43 8.50 23.73
N LEU A 83 -24.66 8.14 24.76
CA LEU A 83 -23.55 8.95 25.25
C LEU A 83 -22.39 9.01 24.26
N LYS A 84 -22.18 7.96 23.47
CA LYS A 84 -21.22 8.01 22.37
C LYS A 84 -21.64 9.04 21.33
N ALA A 85 -22.91 9.04 20.93
CA ALA A 85 -23.42 10.03 19.98
C ALA A 85 -23.32 11.46 20.54
N LEU A 86 -23.62 11.64 21.83
CA LEU A 86 -23.50 12.94 22.50
C LEU A 86 -22.04 13.41 22.57
N ASN A 87 -21.12 12.52 22.89
CA ASN A 87 -19.69 12.81 22.91
C ASN A 87 -19.17 13.16 21.51
N ASP A 88 -19.58 12.39 20.49
CA ASP A 88 -19.28 12.67 19.08
C ASP A 88 -19.81 14.06 18.65
N GLU A 89 -21.01 14.48 19.11
CA GLU A 89 -21.58 15.80 18.83
C GLU A 89 -20.83 16.96 19.51
N GLN A 90 -20.25 16.72 20.68
CA GLN A 90 -19.53 17.72 21.48
C GLN A 90 -18.04 17.81 21.16
N GLU A 91 -17.54 17.02 20.20
CA GLU A 91 -16.11 16.98 19.89
C GLU A 91 -15.53 18.31 19.43
N ASP A 92 -14.31 18.55 19.90
CA ASP A 92 -13.57 19.78 19.68
C ASP A 92 -13.10 19.91 18.23
N GLU A 93 -13.67 20.89 17.53
CA GLU A 93 -13.21 21.27 16.20
C GLU A 93 -11.75 21.76 16.21
N GLN A 94 -11.13 22.04 17.37
CA GLN A 94 -9.69 22.33 17.44
C GLN A 94 -8.80 21.09 17.25
N ASN A 95 -9.36 19.89 17.01
CA ASN A 95 -8.59 18.72 16.65
C ASN A 95 -7.65 19.06 15.46
N PRO A 96 -6.32 18.85 15.59
CA PRO A 96 -5.35 19.30 14.59
C PRO A 96 -5.51 18.60 13.24
N ASP A 97 -5.85 17.31 13.24
CA ASP A 97 -6.08 16.53 12.01
C ASP A 97 -7.34 17.01 11.29
N TYR A 98 -8.40 17.33 12.05
CA TYR A 98 -9.61 17.95 11.50
C TYR A 98 -9.31 19.32 10.89
N GLN A 99 -8.61 20.20 11.63
CA GLN A 99 -8.27 21.54 11.17
C GLN A 99 -7.41 21.52 9.90
N GLU A 100 -6.49 20.58 9.79
CA GLU A 100 -5.67 20.42 8.59
C GLU A 100 -6.52 20.04 7.36
N ILE A 101 -7.45 19.09 7.52
CA ILE A 101 -8.33 18.67 6.42
C ILE A 101 -9.30 19.80 6.04
N VAL A 102 -9.82 20.55 7.02
CA VAL A 102 -10.64 21.75 6.76
C VAL A 102 -9.85 22.77 5.97
N ALA A 103 -8.65 23.15 6.43
CA ALA A 103 -7.80 24.12 5.74
C ALA A 103 -7.44 23.67 4.31
N TYR A 104 -7.24 22.36 4.13
CA TYR A 104 -7.04 21.77 2.81
C TYR A 104 -8.26 21.95 1.89
N LEU A 105 -9.47 21.65 2.38
CA LEU A 105 -10.70 21.72 1.59
C LEU A 105 -11.16 23.15 1.31
N THR A 106 -11.01 24.09 2.25
CA THR A 106 -11.51 25.48 2.12
C THR A 106 -10.94 26.22 0.91
N ASN A 107 -9.74 25.86 0.43
CA ASN A 107 -9.10 26.48 -0.73
C ASN A 107 -9.04 25.53 -1.94
N TRP A 108 -9.93 24.53 -2.01
CA TRP A 108 -9.88 23.49 -3.05
C TRP A 108 -9.85 24.04 -4.47
N SER A 109 -10.70 25.03 -4.76
CA SER A 109 -10.87 25.59 -6.12
C SER A 109 -9.63 26.31 -6.65
N SER A 110 -8.76 26.80 -5.78
CA SER A 110 -7.51 27.47 -6.15
C SER A 110 -6.31 26.52 -6.24
N LYS A 111 -6.45 25.24 -5.86
CA LYS A 111 -5.36 24.28 -5.87
C LYS A 111 -5.02 23.81 -7.28
N THR A 112 -3.73 23.61 -7.52
CA THR A 112 -3.19 22.87 -8.65
C THR A 112 -3.51 21.38 -8.56
N ASP A 113 -3.35 20.64 -9.65
CA ASP A 113 -3.63 19.21 -9.66
C ASP A 113 -2.67 18.42 -8.76
N ASP A 114 -1.41 18.85 -8.66
CA ASP A 114 -0.42 18.29 -7.73
C ASP A 114 -0.82 18.51 -6.27
N GLU A 115 -1.30 19.71 -5.93
CA GLU A 115 -1.79 20.00 -4.57
C GLU A 115 -3.05 19.20 -4.23
N LYS A 116 -3.94 18.96 -5.21
CA LYS A 116 -5.14 18.13 -5.00
C LYS A 116 -4.80 16.65 -4.81
N MET A 117 -3.67 16.19 -5.33
CA MET A 117 -3.19 14.83 -5.10
C MET A 117 -2.90 14.55 -3.62
N ASN A 118 -2.63 15.60 -2.83
CA ASN A 118 -2.37 15.46 -1.40
C ASN A 118 -3.57 14.92 -0.60
N VAL A 119 -4.78 14.85 -1.19
CA VAL A 119 -5.93 14.19 -0.56
C VAL A 119 -5.62 12.74 -0.16
N VAL A 120 -4.76 12.04 -0.91
CA VAL A 120 -4.35 10.66 -0.61
C VAL A 120 -3.62 10.58 0.73
N ASN A 121 -2.77 11.57 1.03
CA ASN A 121 -1.99 11.62 2.27
C ASN A 121 -2.83 11.98 3.51
N LEU A 122 -3.99 12.60 3.30
CA LEU A 122 -4.91 13.03 4.37
C LEU A 122 -5.87 11.91 4.80
N LYS A 123 -5.89 10.76 4.11
CA LYS A 123 -6.83 9.67 4.39
C LYS A 123 -6.67 9.10 5.80
N THR A 124 -5.44 8.87 6.24
CA THR A 124 -5.17 8.32 7.58
C THR A 124 -5.64 9.28 8.68
N LYS A 125 -5.46 10.59 8.49
CA LYS A 125 -5.96 11.62 9.40
C LYS A 125 -7.48 11.59 9.46
N TYR A 126 -8.13 11.58 8.28
CA TYR A 126 -9.59 11.47 8.19
C TYR A 126 -10.14 10.22 8.88
N ASP A 127 -9.51 9.07 8.67
CA ASP A 127 -9.96 7.79 9.28
C ASP A 127 -9.77 7.76 10.80
N GLY A 128 -8.83 8.53 11.32
CA GLY A 128 -8.59 8.69 12.76
C GLY A 128 -9.60 9.61 13.47
N LEU A 129 -10.39 10.38 12.72
CA LEU A 129 -11.42 11.24 13.28
C LEU A 129 -12.68 10.45 13.64
N THR A 130 -13.50 10.98 14.54
CA THR A 130 -14.80 10.39 14.85
C THR A 130 -15.79 10.58 13.71
N SER A 131 -16.89 9.83 13.79
CA SER A 131 -17.99 9.91 12.83
C SER A 131 -18.55 11.32 12.68
N SER A 132 -18.55 12.13 13.75
CA SER A 132 -19.06 13.51 13.74
C SER A 132 -18.13 14.45 12.97
N LEU A 133 -16.83 14.43 13.28
CA LEU A 133 -15.84 15.24 12.58
C LEU A 133 -15.67 14.79 11.11
N GLN A 134 -15.72 13.48 10.85
CA GLN A 134 -15.77 12.92 9.50
C GLN A 134 -16.97 13.46 8.71
N LYS A 135 -18.16 13.48 9.32
CA LYS A 135 -19.37 14.04 8.69
C LYS A 135 -19.21 15.52 8.35
N LYS A 136 -18.66 16.32 9.27
CA LYS A 136 -18.38 17.76 9.01
C LYS A 136 -17.40 17.95 7.85
N ILE A 137 -16.34 17.14 7.78
CA ILE A 137 -15.39 17.14 6.65
C ILE A 137 -16.09 16.75 5.35
N ASP A 138 -16.92 15.72 5.39
CA ASP A 138 -17.65 15.23 4.23
C ASP A 138 -18.63 16.27 3.69
N ASP A 139 -19.31 16.99 4.57
CA ASP A 139 -20.21 18.08 4.20
C ASP A 139 -19.45 19.27 3.60
N LEU A 140 -18.33 19.69 4.21
CA LEU A 140 -17.43 20.71 3.65
C LEU A 140 -16.87 20.27 2.29
N SER A 141 -16.46 19.02 2.17
CA SER A 141 -15.94 18.45 0.91
C SER A 141 -17.00 18.51 -0.17
N ARG A 142 -18.26 18.16 0.14
CA ARG A 142 -19.37 18.26 -0.82
C ARG A 142 -19.63 19.70 -1.25
N GLU A 143 -19.53 20.65 -0.32
CA GLU A 143 -19.68 22.07 -0.63
C GLU A 143 -18.58 22.55 -1.59
N GLN A 144 -17.32 22.20 -1.32
CA GLN A 144 -16.17 22.68 -2.09
C GLN A 144 -15.94 21.94 -3.40
N THR A 145 -16.33 20.67 -3.49
CA THR A 145 -15.92 19.75 -4.57
C THR A 145 -17.05 18.96 -5.21
N GLN A 146 -18.27 19.04 -4.67
CA GLN A 146 -19.42 18.21 -5.03
C GLN A 146 -19.25 16.71 -4.71
N LYS A 147 -18.20 16.34 -3.98
CA LYS A 147 -17.87 14.96 -3.59
C LYS A 147 -17.59 14.89 -2.09
N SER A 148 -17.90 13.75 -1.48
CA SER A 148 -17.43 13.47 -0.11
C SER A 148 -15.91 13.33 -0.10
N PHE A 149 -15.30 13.45 1.07
CA PHE A 149 -13.85 13.34 1.19
C PHE A 149 -13.38 11.93 0.79
N GLY A 150 -14.13 10.89 1.18
CA GLY A 150 -13.85 9.51 0.75
C GLY A 150 -13.94 9.30 -0.77
N ALA A 151 -14.84 10.01 -1.45
CA ALA A 151 -14.96 9.94 -2.91
C ALA A 151 -13.78 10.63 -3.61
N LEU A 152 -13.35 11.80 -3.12
CA LEU A 152 -12.13 12.46 -3.59
C LEU A 152 -10.91 11.57 -3.40
N TYR A 153 -10.74 11.01 -2.20
CA TYR A 153 -9.65 10.08 -1.92
C TYR A 153 -9.59 8.94 -2.94
N THR A 154 -10.73 8.31 -3.22
CA THR A 154 -10.81 7.17 -4.15
C THR A 154 -10.39 7.57 -5.57
N GLU A 155 -10.88 8.72 -6.04
CA GLU A 155 -10.56 9.25 -7.37
C GLU A 155 -9.07 9.58 -7.50
N TYR A 156 -8.50 10.29 -6.54
CA TYR A 156 -7.08 10.68 -6.59
C TYR A 156 -6.14 9.50 -6.32
N GLN A 157 -6.55 8.50 -5.53
CA GLN A 157 -5.81 7.26 -5.40
C GLN A 157 -5.74 6.52 -6.75
N GLN A 158 -6.84 6.44 -7.49
CA GLN A 158 -6.87 5.84 -8.82
C GLN A 158 -6.03 6.64 -9.81
N LEU A 159 -6.12 7.98 -9.77
CA LEU A 159 -5.32 8.85 -10.62
C LEU A 159 -3.81 8.70 -10.34
N GLN A 160 -3.40 8.60 -9.08
CA GLN A 160 -2.01 8.36 -8.69
C GLN A 160 -1.50 7.02 -9.24
N GLN A 161 -2.31 5.96 -9.12
CA GLN A 161 -1.97 4.64 -9.67
C GLN A 161 -1.87 4.66 -11.19
N GLN A 162 -2.78 5.35 -11.87
CA GLN A 162 -2.75 5.49 -13.32
C GLN A 162 -1.49 6.24 -13.78
N GLN A 163 -1.17 7.37 -13.14
CA GLN A 163 0.04 8.14 -13.47
C GLN A 163 1.31 7.32 -13.27
N GLN A 164 1.38 6.49 -12.22
CA GLN A 164 2.50 5.60 -12.00
C GLN A 164 2.61 4.54 -13.12
N GLN A 165 1.49 3.90 -13.49
CA GLN A 165 1.48 2.91 -14.56
C GLN A 165 1.87 3.52 -15.93
N GLU A 166 1.38 4.72 -16.23
CA GLU A 166 1.73 5.43 -17.46
C GLU A 166 3.21 5.81 -17.49
N ALA A 167 3.79 6.24 -16.36
CA ALA A 167 5.21 6.55 -16.24
C ALA A 167 6.09 5.29 -16.42
N GLU A 168 5.72 4.18 -15.78
CA GLU A 168 6.41 2.90 -15.93
C GLU A 168 6.33 2.38 -17.37
N ALA A 169 5.16 2.44 -18.00
CA ALA A 169 4.97 2.04 -19.39
C ALA A 169 5.76 2.93 -20.36
N ALA A 170 5.80 4.25 -20.14
CA ALA A 170 6.58 5.18 -20.95
C ALA A 170 8.09 4.91 -20.83
N GLN A 171 8.58 4.64 -19.60
CA GLN A 171 9.99 4.28 -19.39
C GLN A 171 10.32 2.95 -20.07
N GLN A 172 9.44 1.95 -19.97
CA GLN A 172 9.64 0.67 -20.64
C GLN A 172 9.64 0.80 -22.16
N ALA A 173 8.76 1.63 -22.72
CA ALA A 173 8.75 1.93 -24.15
C ALA A 173 10.06 2.59 -24.60
N ALA A 174 10.56 3.59 -23.85
CA ALA A 174 11.84 4.24 -24.13
C ALA A 174 13.02 3.26 -24.06
N ASN A 175 13.04 2.37 -23.05
CA ASN A 175 14.06 1.33 -22.94
C ASN A 175 14.01 0.37 -24.14
N ASN A 176 12.82 -0.05 -24.56
CA ASN A 176 12.64 -0.94 -25.72
C ASN A 176 13.11 -0.30 -27.03
N GLU A 177 12.81 0.98 -27.25
CA GLU A 177 13.32 1.73 -28.41
C GLU A 177 14.85 1.79 -28.41
N GLN A 178 15.45 2.04 -27.24
CA GLN A 178 16.90 2.11 -27.11
C GLN A 178 17.57 0.73 -27.26
N ILE A 179 16.96 -0.33 -26.77
CA ILE A 179 17.39 -1.72 -27.00
C ILE A 179 17.35 -2.04 -28.51
N ALA A 180 16.25 -1.69 -29.20
CA ALA A 180 16.13 -1.92 -30.64
C ALA A 180 17.20 -1.16 -31.43
N TYR A 181 17.52 0.07 -31.01
CA TYR A 181 18.60 0.85 -31.59
C TYR A 181 19.97 0.17 -31.40
N TYR A 182 20.32 -0.25 -30.18
CA TYR A 182 21.58 -0.95 -29.92
C TYR A 182 21.67 -2.29 -30.65
N GLN A 183 20.55 -3.02 -30.75
CA GLN A 183 20.49 -4.26 -31.52
C GLN A 183 20.82 -4.01 -33.00
N SER A 184 20.30 -2.93 -33.58
CA SER A 184 20.61 -2.57 -34.98
C SER A 184 22.10 -2.27 -35.20
N LEU A 185 22.77 -1.66 -34.22
CA LEU A 185 24.21 -1.42 -34.27
C LEU A 185 24.99 -2.73 -34.18
N ILE A 186 24.61 -3.62 -33.27
CA ILE A 186 25.19 -4.97 -33.16
C ILE A 186 25.08 -5.70 -34.50
N ASP A 187 23.93 -5.65 -35.17
CA ASP A 187 23.73 -6.30 -36.47
C ASP A 187 24.65 -5.73 -37.55
N GLN A 188 24.86 -4.41 -37.59
CA GLN A 188 25.83 -3.77 -38.51
C GLN A 188 27.27 -4.21 -38.25
N TYR A 189 27.69 -4.27 -36.98
CA TYR A 189 29.03 -4.74 -36.63
C TYR A 189 29.20 -6.24 -36.87
N ASN A 190 28.16 -7.05 -36.69
CA ASN A 190 28.18 -8.47 -37.04
C ASN A 190 28.35 -8.68 -38.55
N ALA A 191 27.68 -7.88 -39.39
CA ALA A 191 27.88 -7.92 -40.83
C ALA A 191 29.33 -7.56 -41.21
N SER A 192 29.87 -6.49 -40.62
CA SER A 192 31.28 -6.09 -40.84
C SER A 192 32.26 -7.19 -40.39
N LEU A 193 31.99 -7.82 -39.24
CA LEU A 193 32.78 -8.92 -38.71
C LEU A 193 32.79 -10.14 -39.64
N GLN A 194 31.66 -10.45 -40.29
CA GLN A 194 31.58 -11.51 -41.29
C GLN A 194 32.44 -11.19 -42.52
N GLU A 195 32.39 -9.95 -43.02
CA GLU A 195 33.23 -9.49 -44.14
C GLU A 195 34.73 -9.59 -43.79
N TYR A 196 35.14 -9.10 -42.62
CA TYR A 196 36.54 -9.17 -42.18
C TYR A 196 37.00 -10.62 -41.98
N THR A 197 36.14 -11.51 -41.48
CA THR A 197 36.47 -12.93 -41.30
C THR A 197 36.62 -13.64 -42.65
N ALA A 198 35.77 -13.32 -43.62
CA ALA A 198 35.90 -13.83 -44.98
C ALA A 198 37.20 -13.35 -45.64
N TYR A 199 37.52 -12.06 -45.50
CA TYR A 199 38.77 -11.49 -46.01
C TYR A 199 40.02 -12.04 -45.31
N ALA A 200 39.95 -12.34 -44.01
CA ALA A 200 41.03 -13.04 -43.31
C ALA A 200 41.34 -14.40 -43.97
N SER A 201 40.30 -15.12 -44.39
CA SER A 201 40.46 -16.42 -45.06
C SER A 201 41.12 -16.30 -46.43
N THR A 202 40.83 -15.24 -47.18
CA THR A 202 41.50 -14.99 -48.47
C THR A 202 42.96 -14.59 -48.28
N LEU A 203 43.23 -13.69 -47.33
CA LEU A 203 44.60 -13.30 -46.98
C LEU A 203 45.45 -14.49 -46.53
N GLN A 204 44.87 -15.43 -45.79
CA GLN A 204 45.54 -16.64 -45.36
C GLN A 204 45.92 -17.54 -46.55
N GLN A 205 45.03 -17.69 -47.53
CA GLN A 205 45.33 -18.45 -48.76
C GLN A 205 46.42 -17.76 -49.60
N ASP A 206 46.36 -16.43 -49.72
CA ASP A 206 47.37 -15.65 -50.44
C ASP A 206 48.75 -15.77 -49.76
N LEU A 207 48.79 -15.74 -48.42
CA LEU A 207 50.01 -15.94 -47.64
C LEU A 207 50.62 -17.33 -47.88
N GLU A 208 49.81 -18.38 -47.81
CA GLU A 208 50.25 -19.76 -48.06
C GLU A 208 50.82 -19.93 -49.49
N TYR A 209 50.16 -19.31 -50.48
CA TYR A 209 50.64 -19.32 -51.85
C TYR A 209 51.98 -18.58 -52.01
N ALA A 210 52.10 -17.36 -51.47
CA ALA A 210 53.33 -16.57 -51.51
C ALA A 210 54.51 -17.30 -50.83
N GLN A 211 54.26 -17.95 -49.69
CA GLN A 211 55.25 -18.77 -49.00
C GLN A 211 55.70 -19.97 -49.84
N SER A 212 54.77 -20.67 -50.49
CA SER A 212 55.09 -21.84 -51.32
C SER A 212 55.89 -21.50 -52.59
N THR A 213 55.76 -20.27 -53.08
CA THR A 213 56.41 -19.77 -54.31
C THR A 213 57.64 -18.92 -54.05
N GLY A 214 57.99 -18.65 -52.77
CA GLY A 214 59.15 -17.85 -52.38
C GLY A 214 59.00 -16.35 -52.65
N GLN A 215 57.77 -15.83 -52.69
CA GLN A 215 57.48 -14.40 -52.84
C GLN A 215 57.62 -13.66 -51.50
N ASP A 216 57.79 -12.33 -51.56
CA ASP A 216 57.79 -11.47 -50.36
C ASP A 216 56.39 -11.44 -49.73
N THR A 217 56.31 -11.70 -48.43
CA THR A 217 55.06 -11.80 -47.67
C THR A 217 54.78 -10.58 -46.80
N THR A 218 55.68 -9.59 -46.79
CA THR A 218 55.64 -8.45 -45.85
C THR A 218 54.32 -7.68 -45.93
N GLU A 219 53.83 -7.41 -47.13
CA GLU A 219 52.58 -6.66 -47.35
C GLU A 219 51.35 -7.46 -46.93
N ILE A 220 51.27 -8.75 -47.28
CA ILE A 220 50.17 -9.65 -46.91
C ILE A 220 50.09 -9.77 -45.38
N GLN A 221 51.22 -9.90 -44.69
CA GLN A 221 51.26 -9.96 -43.23
C GLN A 221 50.75 -8.66 -42.60
N SER A 222 51.12 -7.49 -43.14
CA SER A 222 50.60 -6.20 -42.67
C SER A 222 49.08 -6.07 -42.86
N GLN A 223 48.54 -6.61 -43.96
CA GLN A 223 47.09 -6.63 -44.20
C GLN A 223 46.37 -7.56 -43.22
N ILE A 224 46.94 -8.73 -42.92
CA ILE A 224 46.43 -9.65 -41.90
C ILE A 224 46.37 -8.98 -40.53
N ASP A 225 47.45 -8.33 -40.11
CA ASP A 225 47.52 -7.66 -38.81
C ASP A 225 46.47 -6.54 -38.71
N THR A 226 46.32 -5.75 -39.77
CA THR A 226 45.29 -4.70 -39.85
C THR A 226 43.88 -5.29 -39.77
N ASN A 227 43.59 -6.35 -40.52
CA ASN A 227 42.28 -6.98 -40.52
C ASN A 227 41.95 -7.62 -39.16
N ASN A 228 42.93 -8.22 -38.48
CA ASN A 228 42.77 -8.76 -37.13
C ASN A 228 42.44 -7.67 -36.09
N GLN A 229 43.01 -6.47 -36.25
CA GLN A 229 42.63 -5.33 -35.40
C GLN A 229 41.18 -4.91 -35.64
N LEU A 230 40.73 -4.87 -36.90
CA LEU A 230 39.34 -4.53 -37.23
C LEU A 230 38.34 -5.56 -36.67
N ILE A 231 38.67 -6.85 -36.76
CA ILE A 231 37.90 -7.95 -36.14
C ILE A 231 37.78 -7.73 -34.63
N SER A 232 38.90 -7.49 -33.95
CA SER A 232 38.94 -7.29 -32.50
C SER A 232 38.15 -6.06 -32.05
N GLN A 233 38.20 -4.98 -32.83
CA GLN A 233 37.43 -3.76 -32.58
C GLN A 233 35.92 -4.03 -32.72
N ALA A 234 35.49 -4.66 -33.82
CA ALA A 234 34.08 -4.99 -34.04
C ALA A 234 33.52 -5.88 -32.91
N GLN A 235 34.27 -6.91 -32.49
CA GLN A 235 33.89 -7.78 -31.37
C GLN A 235 33.74 -7.01 -30.05
N SER A 236 34.68 -6.11 -29.75
CA SER A 236 34.64 -5.28 -28.54
C SER A 236 33.43 -4.34 -28.55
N THR A 237 33.13 -3.75 -29.70
CA THR A 237 31.97 -2.86 -29.87
C THR A 237 30.64 -3.61 -29.74
N ILE A 238 30.53 -4.82 -30.30
CA ILE A 238 29.36 -5.68 -30.11
C ILE A 238 29.15 -5.97 -28.62
N ALA A 239 30.21 -6.41 -27.92
CA ALA A 239 30.14 -6.71 -26.49
C ALA A 239 29.70 -5.49 -25.66
N TYR A 240 30.18 -4.29 -26.01
CA TYR A 240 29.79 -3.04 -25.37
C TYR A 240 28.29 -2.76 -25.51
N TYR A 241 27.74 -2.79 -26.72
CA TYR A 241 26.30 -2.56 -26.92
C TYR A 241 25.44 -3.63 -26.25
N GLN A 242 25.92 -4.87 -26.18
CA GLN A 242 25.22 -5.95 -25.51
C GLN A 242 25.17 -5.74 -23.99
N GLN A 243 26.21 -5.15 -23.38
CA GLN A 243 26.16 -4.71 -21.98
C GLN A 243 25.14 -3.58 -21.77
N LEU A 244 25.05 -2.63 -22.69
CA LEU A 244 24.05 -1.55 -22.60
C LEU A 244 22.62 -2.09 -22.67
N ILE A 245 22.36 -3.07 -23.54
CA ILE A 245 21.06 -3.76 -23.60
C ILE A 245 20.72 -4.42 -22.27
N ASN A 246 21.66 -5.17 -21.68
CA ASN A 246 21.45 -5.84 -20.40
C ASN A 246 21.16 -4.87 -19.25
N GLY A 247 21.64 -3.62 -19.33
CA GLY A 247 21.36 -2.59 -18.33
C GLY A 247 19.97 -1.96 -18.45
N LEU A 248 19.26 -2.18 -19.56
CA LEU A 248 17.93 -1.61 -19.85
C LEU A 248 16.78 -2.61 -19.69
N GLN A 249 17.09 -3.90 -19.54
CA GLN A 249 16.15 -5.00 -19.30
C GLN A 249 15.90 -5.22 -17.82
#